data_AF-Q1GBM3-F1
#
_entry.id   AF-Q1GBM3-F1
#
_cell.length_a   1.000
_cell.length_b   1.000
_cell.length_c   1.000
_cell.angle_alpha   90.00
_cell.angle_beta   90.00
_cell.angle_gamma   90.00
#
_symmetry.space_group_name_H-M   'P 1'
#
loop_
_entity.id
_entity.type
_entity.pdbx_description
1 polymer ?
#
loop_
_entity_poly.entity_id
_entity_poly.type
_entity_poly.pdbx_seq_one_letter_code
_entity_poly.pdbx_strand_id
1 'polypeptide(L)'
;MLSEMISLLCGLLAALIADRYRYNTFLECKSRLADDIPYIILTGNLLVYLISNSRSSAISLLFIINFFLMVVSDLHEQSFDTCLLVVPLATGLMHFFQASNTEGLGQAAIFLAVLVWLAFTGKMGSGDVWHFLLLSLNFSCPVAVKSFLLASLLAIAHALWHKRPGKDPFAFLPYLFWGLNLQFFL
;
A
#
# COMPACT_ATOMS: atom_id res chain seq x y z
N MET A 1 19.21 6.26 17.65
CA MET A 1 18.97 5.12 16.74
C MET A 1 17.58 5.08 16.11
N LEU A 2 16.49 4.70 16.80
CA LEU A 2 15.16 4.56 16.15
C LEU A 2 14.63 5.90 15.58
N SER A 3 14.72 6.98 16.36
CA SER A 3 14.34 8.34 15.92
C SER A 3 15.16 8.82 14.71
N GLU A 4 16.45 8.52 14.68
CA GLU A 4 17.35 8.90 13.58
C GLU A 4 17.06 8.08 12.31
N MET A 5 16.73 6.79 12.43
CA MET A 5 16.34 5.97 11.28
C MET A 5 15.01 6.41 10.66
N ILE A 6 14.03 6.77 11.49
CA ILE A 6 12.75 7.32 11.02
C ILE A 6 12.98 8.67 10.34
N SER A 7 13.79 9.55 10.94
CA SER A 7 14.17 10.83 10.34
C SER A 7 14.86 10.67 8.99
N LEU A 8 15.81 9.72 8.89
CA LEU A 8 16.57 9.46 7.68
C LEU A 8 15.66 8.88 6.58
N LEU A 9 14.73 8.01 6.95
CA LEU A 9 13.81 7.37 6.02
C LEU A 9 12.68 8.30 5.58
N CYS A 10 12.15 9.15 6.46
CA CYS A 10 11.28 10.26 6.09
C CYS A 10 12.00 11.24 5.16
N GLY A 11 13.28 11.54 5.43
CA GLY A 11 14.13 12.34 4.55
C GLY A 11 14.35 11.70 3.18
N LEU A 12 14.58 10.38 3.14
CA LEU A 12 14.74 9.61 1.91
C LEU A 12 13.45 9.54 1.09
N LEU A 13 12.31 9.30 1.75
CA LEU A 13 10.99 9.28 1.11
C LEU A 13 10.64 10.66 0.55
N ALA A 14 10.89 11.73 1.33
CA ALA A 14 10.68 13.10 0.87
C ALA A 14 11.60 13.45 -0.32
N ALA A 15 12.86 13.01 -0.30
CA ALA A 15 13.79 13.20 -1.40
C ALA A 15 13.37 12.43 -2.67
N LEU A 16 12.91 11.17 -2.52
CA LEU A 16 12.42 10.35 -3.63
C LEU A 16 11.14 10.93 -4.25
N ILE A 17 10.23 11.45 -3.41
CA ILE A 17 9.04 12.17 -3.88
C ILE A 17 9.45 13.44 -4.63
N ALA A 18 10.38 14.24 -4.08
CA ALA A 18 10.83 15.48 -4.69
C ALA A 18 11.54 15.26 -6.04
N ASP A 19 12.34 14.21 -6.17
CA ASP A 19 13.04 13.87 -7.42
C ASP A 19 12.06 13.34 -8.49
N ARG A 20 11.10 12.49 -8.08
CA ARG A 20 10.18 11.84 -9.02
C ARG A 20 9.17 12.81 -9.65
N TYR A 21 8.66 13.76 -8.88
CA TYR A 21 7.58 14.63 -9.35
C TYR A 21 8.03 15.94 -10.00
N ARG A 22 9.35 16.22 -10.09
CA ARG A 22 9.94 17.44 -10.68
C ARG A 22 8.98 18.64 -10.64
N TYR A 23 8.69 19.13 -9.44
CA TYR A 23 7.65 20.12 -9.25
C TYR A 23 7.95 21.41 -10.04
N ASN A 24 7.00 21.80 -10.89
CA ASN A 24 7.14 23.00 -11.73
C ASN A 24 6.94 24.30 -10.94
N THR A 25 6.26 24.26 -9.78
CA THR A 25 6.04 25.42 -8.91
C THR A 25 6.06 25.08 -7.42
N PHE A 26 6.49 26.04 -6.59
CA PHE A 26 6.54 25.89 -5.12
C PHE A 26 5.16 25.65 -4.47
N LEU A 27 4.09 26.24 -5.04
CA LEU A 27 2.73 26.07 -4.52
C LEU A 27 2.21 24.64 -4.73
N GLU A 28 2.48 24.07 -5.89
CA GLU A 28 2.11 22.68 -6.22
C GLU A 28 2.87 21.68 -5.35
N CYS A 29 4.16 21.94 -5.10
CA CYS A 29 4.96 21.16 -4.15
C CYS A 29 4.35 21.19 -2.74
N LYS A 30 3.93 22.38 -2.26
CA LYS A 30 3.35 22.54 -0.92
C LYS A 30 2.00 21.81 -0.78
N SER A 31 1.14 21.86 -1.80
CA SER A 31 -0.17 21.18 -1.73
C SER A 31 0.00 19.67 -1.74
N ARG A 32 0.83 19.12 -2.66
CA ARG A 32 1.06 17.68 -2.74
C ARG A 32 1.75 17.13 -1.50
N LEU A 33 2.73 17.87 -0.95
CA LEU A 33 3.37 17.49 0.30
C LEU A 33 2.36 17.43 1.46
N ALA A 34 1.38 18.34 1.51
CA ALA A 34 0.33 18.31 2.53
C ALA A 34 -0.52 17.03 2.46
N ASP A 35 -0.84 16.58 1.24
CA ASP A 35 -1.58 15.35 1.00
C ASP A 35 -0.75 14.07 1.26
N ASP A 36 0.58 14.14 1.08
CA ASP A 36 1.51 13.03 1.31
C ASP A 36 1.82 12.82 2.81
N ILE A 37 1.81 13.88 3.63
CA ILE A 37 2.17 13.83 5.06
C ILE A 37 1.48 12.70 5.83
N PRO A 38 0.15 12.49 5.72
CA PRO A 38 -0.52 11.38 6.39
C PRO A 38 0.09 10.01 6.02
N TYR A 39 0.39 9.79 4.75
CA TYR A 39 0.97 8.53 4.26
C TYR A 39 2.42 8.37 4.69
N ILE A 40 3.19 9.46 4.77
CA ILE A 40 4.55 9.46 5.32
C ILE A 40 4.52 9.04 6.80
N ILE A 41 3.60 9.60 7.60
CA ILE A 41 3.42 9.25 9.01
C ILE A 41 3.04 7.77 9.15
N LEU A 42 2.06 7.30 8.36
CA LEU A 42 1.65 5.90 8.34
C LEU A 42 2.81 4.96 7.96
N THR A 43 3.60 5.33 6.96
CA THR A 43 4.81 4.58 6.58
C THR A 43 5.79 4.48 7.74
N GLY A 44 6.06 5.60 8.42
CA GLY A 44 6.89 5.63 9.62
C GLY A 44 6.37 4.71 10.74
N ASN A 45 5.06 4.72 10.99
CA ASN A 45 4.43 3.87 12.00
C ASN A 45 4.58 2.37 11.68
N LEU A 46 4.30 1.97 10.45
CA LEU A 46 4.44 0.58 10.00
C LEU A 46 5.88 0.09 10.17
N LEU A 47 6.85 0.96 9.90
CA LEU A 47 8.27 0.66 10.06
C LEU A 47 8.67 0.48 11.51
N VAL A 48 8.22 1.37 12.40
CA VAL A 48 8.43 1.24 13.84
C VAL A 48 7.86 -0.07 14.36
N TYR A 49 6.65 -0.44 13.93
CA TYR A 49 6.02 -1.70 14.31
C TYR A 49 6.86 -2.91 13.89
N LEU A 50 7.33 -2.95 12.63
CA LEU A 50 8.12 -4.07 12.13
C LEU A 50 9.47 -4.20 12.84
N ILE A 51 10.14 -3.07 13.09
CA ILE A 51 11.41 -3.05 13.82
C ILE A 51 11.20 -3.54 15.26
N SER A 52 10.17 -3.03 15.95
CA SER A 52 9.91 -3.36 17.35
C SER A 52 9.56 -4.83 17.56
N ASN A 53 8.93 -5.49 16.57
CA ASN A 53 8.58 -6.90 16.64
C ASN A 53 9.66 -7.84 16.08
N SER A 54 10.88 -7.36 15.81
CA SER A 54 11.95 -8.13 15.15
C SER A 54 11.53 -8.79 13.84
N ARG A 55 10.50 -8.23 13.19
CA ARG A 55 10.01 -8.63 11.86
C ARG A 55 10.59 -7.76 10.75
N SER A 56 11.40 -6.75 11.10
CA SER A 56 12.11 -5.92 10.13
C SER A 56 13.25 -6.70 9.50
N SER A 57 13.04 -7.12 8.25
CA SER A 57 14.13 -7.50 7.35
C SER A 57 14.37 -6.38 6.34
N ALA A 58 15.55 -6.34 5.72
CA ALA A 58 15.81 -5.44 4.58
C ALA A 58 14.77 -5.63 3.45
N ILE A 59 14.22 -6.84 3.32
CA ILE A 59 13.19 -7.20 2.35
C ILE A 59 11.87 -6.49 2.68
N SER A 60 11.44 -6.49 3.94
CA SER A 60 10.21 -5.81 4.38
C SER A 60 10.32 -4.29 4.26
N LEU A 61 11.52 -3.73 4.46
CA LEU A 61 11.80 -2.30 4.24
C LEU A 61 11.65 -1.92 2.76
N LEU A 62 12.23 -2.72 1.86
CA LEU A 62 12.14 -2.53 0.42
C LEU A 62 10.68 -2.60 -0.06
N PHE A 63 9.90 -3.54 0.47
CA PHE A 63 8.47 -3.64 0.19
C PHE A 63 7.74 -2.35 0.59
N ILE A 64 7.89 -1.89 1.84
CA ILE A 64 7.15 -0.73 2.34
C ILE A 64 7.46 0.53 1.55
N ILE A 65 8.74 0.77 1.23
CA ILE A 65 9.14 1.97 0.47
C ILE A 65 8.53 1.93 -0.93
N ASN A 66 8.60 0.79 -1.63
CA ASN A 66 8.02 0.69 -2.98
C ASN A 66 6.49 0.75 -2.95
N PHE A 67 5.86 0.13 -1.95
CA PHE A 67 4.42 0.19 -1.79
C PHE A 67 3.95 1.61 -1.48
N PHE A 68 4.67 2.36 -0.65
CA PHE A 68 4.41 3.79 -0.44
C PHE A 68 4.53 4.60 -1.73
N LEU A 69 5.57 4.36 -2.55
CA LEU A 69 5.71 5.05 -3.84
C LEU A 69 4.53 4.75 -4.78
N MET A 70 4.01 3.53 -4.76
CA MET A 70 2.79 3.19 -5.50
C MET A 70 1.56 3.93 -4.95
N VAL A 71 1.42 4.05 -3.63
CA VAL A 71 0.32 4.76 -2.98
C VAL A 71 0.31 6.23 -3.35
N VAL A 72 1.48 6.89 -3.33
CA VAL A 72 1.61 8.31 -3.71
C VAL A 72 1.33 8.49 -5.21
N SER A 73 1.80 7.57 -6.07
CA SER A 73 1.45 7.58 -7.50
C SER A 73 -0.05 7.46 -7.74
N ASP A 74 -0.71 6.50 -7.09
CA ASP A 74 -2.16 6.32 -7.23
C ASP A 74 -2.96 7.50 -6.68
N LEU A 75 -2.48 8.12 -5.60
CA LEU A 75 -3.11 9.30 -5.00
C LEU A 75 -3.15 10.50 -5.96
N HIS A 76 -2.03 10.78 -6.63
CA HIS A 76 -1.88 11.98 -7.47
C HIS A 76 -2.22 11.75 -8.94
N GLU A 77 -1.91 10.58 -9.48
CA GLU A 77 -1.99 10.29 -10.92
C GLU A 77 -3.01 9.21 -11.25
N GLN A 78 -3.67 8.60 -10.25
CA GLN A 78 -4.61 7.47 -10.41
C GLN A 78 -4.06 6.34 -11.29
N SER A 79 -2.73 6.23 -11.32
CA SER A 79 -1.96 5.31 -12.12
C SER A 79 -0.58 5.20 -11.52
N PHE A 80 0.12 4.12 -11.82
CA PHE A 80 1.49 3.93 -11.40
C PHE A 80 2.23 3.10 -12.44
N ASP A 81 3.53 3.35 -12.58
CA ASP A 81 4.39 2.57 -13.46
C ASP A 81 4.39 1.11 -13.03
N THR A 82 4.10 0.20 -13.97
CA THR A 82 4.09 -1.25 -13.72
C THR A 82 5.44 -1.76 -13.20
N CYS A 83 6.54 -1.04 -13.49
CA CYS A 83 7.87 -1.33 -12.96
C CYS A 83 7.91 -1.29 -11.41
N LEU A 84 7.05 -0.48 -10.78
CA LEU A 84 6.95 -0.43 -9.32
C LEU A 84 6.37 -1.70 -8.69
N LEU A 85 5.69 -2.56 -9.47
CA LEU A 85 5.20 -3.85 -8.98
C LEU A 85 6.32 -4.88 -8.83
N VAL A 86 7.42 -4.73 -9.57
CA VAL A 86 8.50 -5.73 -9.62
C VAL A 86 9.12 -5.94 -8.26
N VAL A 87 9.44 -4.85 -7.56
CA VAL A 87 10.11 -4.94 -6.24
C VAL A 87 9.17 -5.55 -5.18
N PRO A 88 7.94 -5.06 -4.98
CA PRO A 88 6.98 -5.67 -4.04
C PRO A 88 6.66 -7.14 -4.32
N LEU A 89 6.65 -7.55 -5.60
CA LEU A 89 6.44 -8.93 -5.99
C LEU A 89 7.65 -9.79 -5.65
N ALA A 90 8.86 -9.31 -5.97
CA ALA A 90 10.10 -10.00 -5.65
C ALA A 90 10.28 -10.17 -4.14
N THR A 91 10.04 -9.11 -3.35
CA THR A 91 10.12 -9.18 -1.88
C THR A 91 9.08 -10.14 -1.31
N GLY A 92 7.86 -10.15 -1.86
CA GLY A 92 6.80 -11.06 -1.45
C GLY A 92 7.14 -12.53 -1.73
N LEU A 93 7.69 -12.83 -2.90
CA LEU A 93 8.17 -14.17 -3.23
C LEU A 93 9.32 -14.60 -2.31
N MET A 94 10.28 -13.71 -2.04
CA MET A 94 11.37 -14.01 -1.10
C MET A 94 10.84 -14.31 0.30
N HIS A 95 9.85 -13.55 0.78
CA HIS A 95 9.19 -13.82 2.07
C HIS A 95 8.49 -15.17 2.07
N PHE A 96 7.76 -15.50 1.01
CA PHE A 96 7.09 -16.78 0.85
C PHE A 96 8.05 -17.98 0.91
N PHE A 97 9.23 -17.86 0.27
CA PHE A 97 10.25 -18.92 0.31
C PHE A 97 11.04 -18.99 1.62
N GLN A 98 11.22 -17.87 2.32
CA GLN A 98 11.98 -17.83 3.59
C GLN A 98 11.16 -18.30 4.79
N ALA A 99 9.86 -18.02 4.80
CA ALA A 99 8.96 -18.38 5.88
C ALA A 99 7.72 -19.00 5.26
N SER A 100 7.80 -20.29 4.91
CA SER A 100 6.68 -21.07 4.35
C SER A 100 5.58 -21.25 5.41
N ASN A 101 4.91 -20.16 5.76
CA ASN A 101 3.75 -20.20 6.62
C ASN A 101 2.56 -20.60 5.77
N THR A 102 2.26 -21.89 5.77
CA THR A 102 1.15 -22.45 5.00
C THR A 102 -0.21 -22.14 5.62
N GLU A 103 -0.23 -21.57 6.82
CA GLU A 103 -1.45 -21.20 7.51
C GLU A 103 -2.22 -20.12 6.74
N GLY A 104 -3.47 -20.43 6.39
CA GLY A 104 -4.34 -19.51 5.67
C GLY A 104 -4.12 -19.48 4.15
N LEU A 105 -3.22 -20.28 3.56
CA LEU A 105 -3.05 -20.35 2.10
C LEU A 105 -4.35 -20.73 1.38
N GLY A 106 -5.11 -21.69 1.92
CA GLY A 106 -6.41 -22.07 1.37
C GLY A 106 -7.42 -20.92 1.40
N GLN A 107 -7.43 -20.14 2.49
CA GLN A 107 -8.30 -18.96 2.61
C GLN A 107 -7.87 -17.85 1.64
N ALA A 108 -6.57 -17.61 1.51
CA ALA A 108 -6.01 -16.67 0.54
C ALA A 108 -6.36 -17.08 -0.89
N ALA A 109 -6.24 -18.37 -1.23
CA ALA A 109 -6.56 -18.89 -2.55
C ALA A 109 -8.06 -18.76 -2.87
N ILE A 110 -8.94 -19.05 -1.91
CA ILE A 110 -10.39 -18.87 -2.07
C ILE A 110 -10.71 -17.38 -2.27
N PHE A 111 -10.16 -16.51 -1.42
CA PHE A 111 -10.39 -15.06 -1.54
C PHE A 111 -9.86 -14.53 -2.87
N LEU A 112 -8.65 -14.93 -3.27
CA LEU A 112 -8.06 -14.58 -4.56
C LEU A 112 -8.93 -15.06 -5.73
N ALA A 113 -9.46 -16.29 -5.67
CA ALA A 113 -10.37 -16.80 -6.70
C ALA A 113 -11.63 -15.95 -6.82
N VAL A 114 -12.20 -15.48 -5.70
CA VAL A 114 -13.33 -14.55 -5.69
C VAL A 114 -12.94 -13.21 -6.33
N LEU A 115 -11.78 -12.64 -5.99
CA LEU A 115 -11.33 -11.38 -6.57
C LEU A 115 -11.07 -11.51 -8.08
N VAL A 116 -10.45 -12.60 -8.50
CA VAL A 116 -10.21 -12.92 -9.91
C VAL A 116 -11.54 -13.04 -10.65
N TRP A 117 -12.53 -13.75 -10.08
CA TRP A 117 -13.88 -13.82 -10.64
C TRP A 117 -14.56 -12.45 -10.75
N LEU A 118 -14.44 -11.60 -9.73
CA LEU A 118 -14.97 -10.23 -9.76
C LEU A 118 -14.28 -9.37 -10.83
N ALA A 119 -12.98 -9.53 -11.03
CA ALA A 119 -12.24 -8.86 -12.09
C ALA A 119 -12.67 -9.35 -13.48
N PHE A 120 -12.84 -10.67 -13.67
CA PHE A 120 -13.34 -11.24 -14.93
C PHE A 120 -14.76 -10.77 -15.27
N THR A 121 -15.62 -10.61 -14.27
CA THR A 121 -16.99 -10.11 -14.46
C THR A 121 -17.06 -8.57 -14.60
N GLY A 122 -15.93 -7.87 -14.60
CA GLY A 122 -15.86 -6.41 -14.73
C GLY A 122 -16.39 -5.65 -13.53
N LYS A 123 -16.60 -6.33 -12.38
CA LYS A 123 -17.08 -5.71 -11.14
C LYS A 123 -15.95 -5.13 -10.29
N MET A 124 -14.71 -5.41 -10.64
CA MET A 124 -13.51 -5.02 -9.91
C MET A 124 -12.36 -4.77 -10.89
N GLY A 125 -11.44 -3.87 -10.53
CA GLY A 125 -10.24 -3.63 -11.34
C GLY A 125 -9.29 -4.82 -11.26
N SER A 126 -8.67 -5.20 -12.37
CA SER A 126 -7.61 -6.23 -12.37
C SER A 126 -6.41 -5.82 -11.51
N GLY A 127 -6.15 -4.52 -11.39
CA GLY A 127 -5.12 -3.97 -10.51
C GLY A 127 -5.36 -4.33 -9.04
N ASP A 128 -6.61 -4.29 -8.57
CA ASP A 128 -6.94 -4.58 -7.17
C ASP A 128 -6.62 -6.03 -6.77
N VAL A 129 -6.71 -6.96 -7.74
CA VAL A 129 -6.27 -8.35 -7.57
C VAL A 129 -4.76 -8.41 -7.34
N TRP A 130 -3.97 -7.65 -8.09
CA TRP A 130 -2.53 -7.55 -7.89
C TRP A 130 -2.18 -6.96 -6.52
N HIS A 131 -2.88 -5.93 -6.07
CA HIS A 131 -2.65 -5.35 -4.74
C HIS A 131 -2.95 -6.35 -3.62
N PHE A 132 -4.03 -7.12 -3.74
CA PHE A 132 -4.30 -8.19 -2.79
C PHE A 132 -3.19 -9.25 -2.80
N LEU A 133 -2.75 -9.68 -3.99
CA LEU A 133 -1.66 -10.65 -4.12
C LEU A 133 -0.39 -10.14 -3.43
N LEU A 134 0.02 -8.89 -3.66
CA LEU A 134 1.17 -8.27 -3.02
C LEU A 134 1.08 -8.29 -1.49
N LEU A 135 -0.09 -7.93 -0.94
CA LEU A 135 -0.30 -7.99 0.51
C LEU A 135 -0.24 -9.42 1.04
N SER A 136 -0.85 -10.38 0.35
CA SER A 136 -0.88 -11.79 0.77
C SER A 136 0.48 -12.48 0.74
N LEU A 137 1.42 -11.97 -0.08
CA LEU A 137 2.79 -12.47 -0.16
C LEU A 137 3.71 -11.85 0.89
N ASN A 138 3.48 -10.58 1.27
CA ASN A 138 4.35 -9.86 2.21
C ASN A 138 3.82 -9.87 3.66
N PHE A 139 2.54 -10.19 3.88
CA PHE A 139 1.92 -10.29 5.21
C PHE A 139 1.13 -11.59 5.37
N SER A 140 0.72 -11.90 6.59
CA SER A 140 -0.14 -13.07 6.83
C SER A 140 -1.50 -12.90 6.14
N CYS A 141 -2.09 -14.02 5.68
CA CYS A 141 -3.39 -14.00 5.00
C CYS A 141 -4.49 -13.24 5.78
N PRO A 142 -4.65 -13.43 7.10
CA PRO A 142 -5.65 -12.67 7.86
C PRO A 142 -5.42 -11.16 7.80
N VAL A 143 -4.16 -10.70 7.83
CA VAL A 143 -3.82 -9.28 7.72
C VAL A 143 -4.17 -8.77 6.32
N ALA A 144 -3.81 -9.50 5.25
CA ALA A 144 -4.10 -9.11 3.87
C ALA A 144 -5.62 -8.98 3.64
N VAL A 145 -6.40 -9.98 4.05
CA VAL A 145 -7.87 -9.99 3.89
C VAL A 145 -8.52 -8.86 4.69
N LYS A 146 -8.16 -8.69 5.97
CA LYS A 146 -8.72 -7.60 6.80
C LYS A 146 -8.36 -6.22 6.28
N SER A 147 -7.12 -6.03 5.83
CA SER A 147 -6.66 -4.77 5.23
C SER A 147 -7.48 -4.45 3.98
N PHE A 148 -7.69 -5.44 3.12
CA PHE A 148 -8.48 -5.29 1.90
C PHE A 148 -9.95 -4.95 2.20
N LEU A 149 -10.56 -5.63 3.18
CA LEU A 149 -11.94 -5.36 3.59
C LEU A 149 -12.09 -3.96 4.20
N LEU A 150 -11.17 -3.53 5.07
CA LEU A 150 -11.17 -2.16 5.59
C LEU A 150 -10.99 -1.13 4.49
N ALA A 151 -10.11 -1.39 3.53
CA ALA A 151 -9.91 -0.52 2.38
C ALA A 151 -11.19 -0.34 1.57
N SER A 152 -11.89 -1.44 1.28
CA SER A 152 -13.18 -1.41 0.60
C SER A 152 -14.24 -0.64 1.41
N LEU A 153 -14.30 -0.83 2.73
CA LEU A 153 -15.22 -0.09 3.59
C LEU A 153 -14.93 1.41 3.60
N LEU A 154 -13.65 1.80 3.70
CA LEU A 154 -13.22 3.20 3.63
C LEU A 154 -13.55 3.82 2.27
N ALA A 155 -13.29 3.11 1.18
CA ALA A 155 -13.60 3.54 -0.17
C ALA A 155 -15.12 3.74 -0.37
N ILE A 156 -15.94 2.80 0.13
CA ILE A 156 -17.41 2.91 0.09
C ILE A 156 -17.89 4.09 0.94
N ALA A 157 -17.38 4.23 2.17
CA ALA A 157 -17.75 5.33 3.05
C ALA A 157 -17.45 6.70 2.41
N HIS A 158 -16.28 6.82 1.78
CA HIS A 158 -15.91 8.03 1.06
C HIS A 158 -16.82 8.27 -0.16
N ALA A 159 -17.11 7.23 -0.95
CA ALA A 159 -18.02 7.33 -2.09
C ALA A 159 -19.45 7.73 -1.69
N LEU A 160 -19.94 7.28 -0.53
CA LEU A 160 -21.26 7.67 -0.01
C LEU A 160 -21.28 9.11 0.52
N TRP A 161 -20.18 9.55 1.16
CA TRP A 161 -20.05 10.90 1.70
C TRP A 161 -19.92 11.96 0.61
N HIS A 162 -19.15 11.66 -0.43
CA HIS A 162 -19.02 12.50 -1.60
C HIS A 162 -19.92 11.97 -2.70
N LYS A 163 -21.18 12.44 -2.73
CA LYS A 163 -22.08 12.31 -3.89
C LYS A 163 -21.44 13.01 -5.10
N ARG A 164 -20.51 12.36 -5.78
CA ARG A 164 -19.81 12.94 -6.92
C ARG A 164 -20.65 12.83 -8.19
N PRO A 165 -20.87 13.94 -8.91
CA PRO A 165 -21.33 13.91 -10.29
C PRO A 165 -20.10 13.76 -11.19
N GLY A 166 -19.68 12.54 -11.52
CA GLY A 166 -18.55 12.33 -12.44
C GLY A 166 -17.88 10.98 -12.29
N LYS A 167 -17.53 10.36 -13.43
CA LYS A 167 -17.05 8.99 -13.62
C LYS A 167 -15.59 8.73 -13.21
N ASP A 168 -14.94 9.62 -12.48
CA ASP A 168 -13.52 9.43 -12.18
C ASP A 168 -13.35 8.42 -11.05
N PRO A 169 -12.65 7.30 -11.29
CA PRO A 169 -12.48 6.24 -10.30
C PRO A 169 -11.73 6.78 -9.07
N PHE A 170 -12.05 6.26 -7.89
CA PHE A 170 -11.29 6.56 -6.69
C PHE A 170 -10.00 5.71 -6.67
N ALA A 171 -8.88 6.35 -6.36
CA ALA A 171 -7.61 5.69 -6.09
C ALA A 171 -7.77 4.70 -4.92
N PHE A 172 -7.56 3.41 -5.15
CA PHE A 172 -7.82 2.37 -4.15
C PHE A 172 -6.64 2.16 -3.20
N LEU A 173 -5.40 2.32 -3.68
CA LEU A 173 -4.20 2.07 -2.87
C LEU A 173 -4.10 2.93 -1.61
N PRO A 174 -4.50 4.21 -1.62
CA PRO A 174 -4.51 5.03 -0.40
C PRO A 174 -5.37 4.43 0.71
N TYR A 175 -6.58 3.93 0.40
CA TYR A 175 -7.43 3.26 1.40
C TYR A 175 -6.84 1.92 1.83
N LEU A 176 -6.19 1.21 0.91
CA LEU A 176 -5.51 -0.04 1.21
C LEU A 176 -4.35 0.15 2.19
N PHE A 177 -3.58 1.23 2.00
CA PHE A 177 -2.49 1.59 2.90
C PHE A 177 -3.00 1.96 4.30
N TRP A 178 -4.12 2.69 4.37
CA TRP A 178 -4.82 2.95 5.63
C TRP A 178 -5.30 1.66 6.31
N GLY A 179 -5.98 0.80 5.55
CA GLY A 179 -6.48 -0.49 6.05
C GLY A 179 -5.36 -1.36 6.62
N LEU A 180 -4.21 -1.38 5.95
CA LEU A 180 -3.01 -2.09 6.41
C LEU A 180 -2.48 -1.53 7.74
N ASN A 181 -2.33 -0.21 7.83
CA ASN A 181 -1.84 0.42 9.06
C ASN A 181 -2.76 0.21 10.25
N LEU A 182 -4.08 0.22 10.03
CA LEU A 182 -5.06 -0.05 11.09
C LEU A 182 -4.94 -1.48 11.67
N GLN A 183 -4.48 -2.46 10.89
CA GLN A 183 -4.22 -3.82 11.41
C GLN A 183 -3.08 -3.90 12.42
N PHE A 184 -2.21 -2.88 12.45
CA PHE A 184 -1.07 -2.81 13.36
C PHE A 184 -1.28 -1.77 14.48
N PHE A 185 -2.39 -1.04 14.44
CA PHE A 185 -2.82 -0.11 15.49
C PHE A 185 -3.83 -0.73 16.47
N LEU A 186 -4.63 -1.69 16.02
CA LEU A 186 -5.63 -2.43 16.79
C LEU A 186 -5.09 -3.79 17.24
#